data_AF-A0A2E6GVC6-F1
#
_entry.id   AF-A0A2E6GVC6-F1
#
_cell.length_a   1.000
_cell.length_b   1.000
_cell.length_c   1.000
_cell.angle_alpha   90.00
_cell.angle_beta   90.00
_cell.angle_gamma   90.00
#
_symmetry.space_group_name_H-M   'P 1'
#
loop_
_entity.id
_entity.type
_entity.pdbx_description
1 polymer ?
#
loop_
_entity_poly.entity_id
_entity_poly.type
_entity_poly.pdbx_seq_one_letter_code
_entity_poly.pdbx_strand_id
1 'polypeptide(L)'
;MRKYWILNLILLFACVSANSQVSKNLRMVWNDEFNGNTLDATKWKVPPAWNRQGGSYWSADNYEMTGNGQLRLSVTEKNGKVYCGALRTHNLFDKKYGFFEVRCKVPQMKGGWAAFWMMPYGNKPGNAGNDGTEIDIFESING
;
A
#
# COMPACT_ATOMS: atom_id res chain seq x y z
N MET A 1 -22.41 51.03 -25.85
CA MET A 1 -21.88 50.63 -24.52
C MET A 1 -22.42 49.26 -24.17
N ARG A 2 -21.63 48.19 -24.37
CA ARG A 2 -22.00 46.80 -24.07
C ARG A 2 -21.56 46.48 -22.64
N LYS A 3 -22.51 46.20 -21.75
CA LYS A 3 -22.24 45.78 -20.36
C LYS A 3 -21.93 44.28 -20.35
N TYR A 4 -20.69 43.91 -20.05
CA TYR A 4 -20.28 42.55 -19.77
C TYR A 4 -20.61 42.24 -18.31
N TRP A 5 -21.40 41.20 -18.07
CA TRP A 5 -21.65 40.67 -16.73
C TRP A 5 -20.54 39.67 -16.42
N ILE A 6 -19.66 40.02 -15.48
CA ILE A 6 -18.64 39.11 -14.96
C ILE A 6 -19.34 38.23 -13.93
N LEU A 7 -19.56 36.96 -14.28
CA LEU A 7 -20.00 35.94 -13.33
C LEU A 7 -18.81 35.55 -12.45
N ASN A 8 -18.80 35.98 -11.19
CA ASN A 8 -17.85 35.50 -10.19
C ASN A 8 -18.22 34.05 -9.81
N LEU A 9 -17.50 33.08 -10.37
CA LEU A 9 -17.61 31.68 -9.95
C LEU A 9 -16.83 31.51 -8.64
N ILE A 10 -17.51 31.68 -7.51
CA ILE A 10 -16.97 31.29 -6.20
C ILE A 10 -16.92 29.76 -6.18
N LEU A 11 -15.72 29.20 -6.35
CA LEU A 11 -15.48 27.79 -6.00
C LEU A 11 -15.67 27.66 -4.48
N LEU A 12 -16.84 27.18 -4.07
CA LEU A 12 -17.01 26.61 -2.74
C LEU A 12 -16.10 25.37 -2.67
N PHE A 13 -14.94 25.51 -2.03
CA PHE A 13 -14.23 24.38 -1.47
C PHE A 13 -15.11 23.82 -0.35
N ALA A 14 -16.05 22.94 -0.70
CA ALA A 14 -16.64 22.05 0.27
C ALA A 14 -15.51 21.15 0.78
N CYS A 15 -14.92 21.54 1.91
CA CYS A 15 -14.05 20.68 2.68
C CYS A 15 -14.94 19.54 3.16
N VAL A 16 -15.05 18.49 2.36
CA VAL A 16 -15.68 17.23 2.77
C VAL A 16 -14.87 16.78 3.97
N SER A 17 -15.40 17.05 5.15
CA SER A 17 -14.84 16.53 6.39
C SER A 17 -15.06 15.04 6.32
N ALA A 18 -14.04 14.31 5.88
CA ALA A 18 -14.03 12.87 5.97
C ALA A 18 -14.18 12.54 7.45
N ASN A 19 -15.32 11.97 7.84
CA ASN A 19 -15.48 11.43 9.18
C ASN A 19 -14.40 10.37 9.36
N SER A 20 -13.50 10.61 10.30
CA SER A 20 -12.49 9.64 10.70
C SER A 20 -13.19 8.33 11.06
N GLN A 21 -12.92 7.27 10.30
CA GLN A 21 -13.38 5.91 10.65
C GLN A 21 -12.71 5.40 11.93
N VAL A 22 -11.64 6.09 12.34
CA VAL A 22 -10.84 5.82 13.52
C VAL A 22 -11.45 6.56 14.72
N SER A 23 -11.77 5.81 15.79
CA SER A 23 -12.31 6.38 17.03
C SER A 23 -11.39 7.46 17.60
N LYS A 24 -11.95 8.45 18.31
CA LYS A 24 -11.20 9.55 18.95
C LYS A 24 -10.14 9.09 19.97
N ASN A 25 -10.14 7.81 20.35
CA ASN A 25 -9.23 7.24 21.34
C ASN A 25 -7.96 6.62 20.72
N LEU A 26 -7.84 6.62 19.39
CA LEU A 26 -6.65 6.13 18.70
C LEU A 26 -5.72 7.30 18.37
N ARG A 27 -4.42 7.09 18.52
CA ARG A 27 -3.37 8.02 18.10
C ARG A 27 -2.51 7.37 17.01
N MET A 28 -2.10 8.17 16.03
CA MET A 28 -1.12 7.75 15.04
C MET A 28 0.22 7.49 15.72
N VAL A 29 0.73 6.26 15.62
CA VAL A 29 2.03 5.85 16.19
C VAL A 29 3.07 5.55 15.11
N TRP A 30 2.61 5.35 13.87
CA TRP A 30 3.42 5.05 12.71
C TRP A 30 2.59 5.37 11.46
N ASN A 31 3.22 5.97 10.46
CA ASN A 31 2.64 6.22 9.13
C ASN A 31 3.75 6.42 8.10
N ASP A 32 3.39 6.33 6.83
CA ASP A 32 4.22 6.77 5.72
C ASP A 32 3.35 7.36 4.62
N GLU A 33 3.57 8.64 4.32
CA GLU A 33 2.88 9.35 3.24
C GLU A 33 3.62 9.23 1.91
N PHE A 34 4.79 8.58 1.87
CA PHE A 34 5.61 8.38 0.67
C PHE A 34 6.01 9.68 -0.05
N ASN A 35 6.30 10.74 0.72
CA ASN A 35 6.71 12.05 0.20
C ASN A 35 8.17 12.10 -0.29
N GLY A 36 9.01 11.12 0.08
CA GLY A 36 10.40 11.07 -0.33
C GLY A 36 10.59 10.58 -1.77
N ASN A 37 11.74 10.91 -2.37
CA ASN A 37 12.18 10.37 -3.67
C ASN A 37 12.93 9.04 -3.53
N THR A 38 13.21 8.62 -2.30
CA THR A 38 13.91 7.38 -1.97
C THR A 38 13.14 6.63 -0.89
N LEU A 39 13.35 5.32 -0.83
CA LEU A 39 12.71 4.47 0.16
C LEU A 39 13.26 4.77 1.56
N ASP A 40 12.39 5.00 2.54
CA ASP A 40 12.79 5.09 3.94
C ASP A 40 13.17 3.70 4.48
N ALA A 41 14.47 3.42 4.47
CA ALA A 41 15.03 2.15 4.92
C ALA A 41 14.88 1.92 6.45
N THR A 42 14.48 2.94 7.22
CA THR A 42 14.13 2.76 8.64
C THR A 42 12.72 2.20 8.82
N LYS A 43 11.89 2.26 7.78
CA LYS A 43 10.49 1.80 7.79
C LYS A 43 10.26 0.56 6.93
N TRP A 44 10.91 0.51 5.76
CA TRP A 44 10.61 -0.48 4.73
C TRP A 44 11.84 -1.25 4.26
N LYS A 45 11.59 -2.49 3.82
CA LYS A 45 12.52 -3.34 3.08
C LYS A 45 11.84 -3.89 1.84
N VAL A 46 12.62 -4.03 0.78
CA VAL A 46 12.24 -4.88 -0.36
C VAL A 46 12.37 -6.34 0.09
N PRO A 47 11.37 -7.20 -0.13
CA PRO A 47 11.51 -8.62 0.14
C PRO A 47 12.53 -9.24 -0.82
N PRO A 48 13.23 -10.32 -0.44
CA PRO A 48 14.09 -11.04 -1.36
C PRO A 48 13.31 -11.57 -2.56
N ALA A 49 13.99 -11.81 -3.69
CA ALA A 49 13.42 -12.28 -4.95
C ALA A 49 12.95 -13.75 -4.89
N TRP A 50 12.06 -14.04 -3.96
CA TRP A 50 11.45 -15.34 -3.75
C TRP A 50 10.35 -15.60 -4.77
N ASN A 51 10.20 -16.87 -5.14
CA ASN A 51 9.05 -17.33 -5.91
C ASN A 51 7.78 -17.24 -5.03
N ARG A 52 6.71 -16.73 -5.60
CA ARG A 52 5.39 -16.57 -4.97
C ARG A 52 4.42 -17.61 -5.48
N GLN A 53 3.36 -17.81 -4.71
CA GLN A 53 2.23 -18.58 -5.18
C GLN A 53 1.74 -17.99 -6.51
N GLY A 54 1.60 -18.84 -7.53
CA GLY A 54 1.29 -18.41 -8.90
C GLY A 54 2.50 -18.15 -9.81
N GLY A 55 3.74 -18.33 -9.32
CA GLY A 55 4.95 -18.35 -10.16
C GLY A 55 5.58 -16.99 -10.46
N SER A 56 5.13 -15.92 -9.82
CA SER A 56 5.76 -14.60 -9.89
C SER A 56 6.90 -14.47 -8.88
N TYR A 57 7.73 -13.44 -9.03
CA TYR A 57 8.86 -13.13 -8.15
C TYR A 57 8.75 -11.71 -7.61
N TRP A 58 9.24 -11.48 -6.40
CA TRP A 58 9.49 -10.11 -5.95
C TRP A 58 10.70 -9.51 -6.65
N SER A 59 10.66 -8.19 -6.86
CA SER A 59 11.74 -7.46 -7.52
C SER A 59 11.92 -6.06 -6.95
N ALA A 60 13.18 -5.67 -6.73
CA ALA A 60 13.55 -4.31 -6.34
C ALA A 60 13.37 -3.30 -7.49
N ASP A 61 13.30 -3.76 -8.74
CA ASP A 61 13.09 -2.91 -9.91
C ASP A 61 11.61 -2.51 -10.08
N ASN A 62 10.72 -3.08 -9.26
CA ASN A 62 9.27 -2.98 -9.41
C ASN A 62 8.62 -2.08 -8.35
N TYR A 63 9.38 -1.20 -7.70
CA TYR A 63 8.82 -0.11 -6.90
C TYR A 63 9.40 1.24 -7.34
N GLU A 64 8.59 2.29 -7.24
CA GLU A 64 8.98 3.66 -7.54
C GLU A 64 8.45 4.60 -6.45
N MET A 65 9.34 5.39 -5.87
CA MET A 65 8.98 6.51 -5.00
C MET A 65 8.77 7.73 -5.89
N THR A 66 7.53 8.20 -5.99
CA THR A 66 7.19 9.28 -6.93
C THR A 66 7.67 10.66 -6.49
N GLY A 67 8.07 10.82 -5.22
CA GLY A 67 8.36 12.13 -4.63
C GLY A 67 7.14 13.01 -4.35
N ASN A 68 5.95 12.54 -4.72
CA ASN A 68 4.71 13.32 -4.70
C ASN A 68 3.62 12.61 -3.87
N GLY A 69 4.03 12.01 -2.76
CA GLY A 69 3.12 11.37 -1.80
C GLY A 69 2.57 10.02 -2.25
N GLN A 70 3.30 9.30 -3.12
CA GLN A 70 2.86 8.00 -3.64
C GLN A 70 4.03 7.04 -3.80
N LEU A 71 3.81 5.83 -3.29
CA LEU A 71 4.51 4.62 -3.71
C LEU A 71 3.78 4.02 -4.91
N ARG A 72 4.53 3.65 -5.94
CA ARG A 72 4.03 2.82 -7.04
C ARG A 72 4.66 1.44 -6.98
N LEU A 73 3.84 0.42 -6.98
CA LEU A 73 4.25 -0.96 -7.19
C LEU A 73 3.81 -1.38 -8.59
N SER A 74 4.74 -1.97 -9.35
CA SER A 74 4.52 -2.34 -10.74
C SER A 74 4.68 -3.84 -10.95
N VAL A 75 4.19 -4.30 -12.10
CA VAL A 75 4.39 -5.66 -12.58
C VAL A 75 5.13 -5.57 -13.91
N THR A 76 6.17 -6.38 -14.07
CA THR A 76 6.92 -6.51 -15.33
C THR A 76 7.07 -7.97 -15.70
N GLU A 77 7.20 -8.25 -17.00
CA GLU A 77 7.52 -9.58 -17.50
C GLU A 77 8.86 -9.55 -18.21
N LYS A 78 9.75 -10.50 -17.90
CA LYS A 78 11.05 -10.65 -18.54
C LYS A 78 11.37 -12.12 -18.68
N ASN A 79 11.69 -12.55 -19.91
CA ASN A 79 12.04 -13.94 -20.23
C ASN A 79 10.99 -14.95 -19.74
N GLY A 80 9.70 -14.64 -19.92
CA GLY A 80 8.58 -15.49 -19.50
C GLY A 80 8.38 -15.60 -17.98
N LYS A 81 9.02 -14.73 -17.19
CA LYS A 81 8.83 -14.64 -15.74
C LYS A 81 8.20 -13.30 -15.37
N VAL A 82 7.25 -13.36 -14.45
CA VAL A 82 6.56 -12.17 -13.91
C VAL A 82 7.27 -11.71 -12.64
N TYR A 83 7.52 -10.41 -12.56
CA TYR A 83 8.12 -9.73 -11.43
C TYR A 83 7.17 -8.68 -10.88
N CYS A 84 7.03 -8.63 -9.56
CA CYS A 84 6.09 -7.77 -8.86
C CYS A 84 6.79 -6.91 -7.80
N GLY A 85 6.31 -5.69 -7.64
CA GLY A 85 6.72 -4.80 -6.56
C GLY A 85 6.11 -5.20 -5.24
N ALA A 86 6.91 -5.14 -4.17
CA ALA A 86 6.44 -5.34 -2.80
C ALA A 86 7.38 -4.63 -1.82
N LEU A 87 6.82 -4.18 -0.69
CA LEU A 87 7.57 -3.66 0.46
C LEU A 87 7.04 -4.30 1.74
N ARG A 88 7.90 -4.41 2.76
CA ARG A 88 7.56 -4.97 4.07
C ARG A 88 8.27 -4.25 5.21
N THR A 89 7.68 -4.27 6.40
CA THR A 89 8.27 -3.71 7.62
C THR A 89 9.10 -4.73 8.43
N HIS A 90 9.47 -5.86 7.82
CA HIS A 90 10.09 -6.99 8.51
C HIS A 90 11.36 -6.60 9.27
N ASN A 91 11.35 -6.81 10.59
CA ASN A 91 12.41 -6.45 11.55
C ASN A 91 12.67 -4.94 11.60
N LEU A 92 11.66 -4.12 11.30
CA LEU A 92 11.70 -2.65 11.40
C LEU A 92 10.52 -2.12 12.21
N PHE A 93 9.32 -2.64 11.94
CA PHE A 93 8.11 -2.28 12.67
C PHE A 93 7.15 -3.46 12.76
N ASP A 94 6.72 -3.77 13.97
CA ASP A 94 5.66 -4.70 14.30
C ASP A 94 4.78 -4.10 15.40
N LYS A 95 3.48 -4.39 15.33
CA LYS A 95 2.52 -3.84 16.28
C LYS A 95 1.48 -4.89 16.66
N LYS A 96 1.40 -5.17 17.96
CA LYS A 96 0.29 -5.94 18.53
C LYS A 96 -0.93 -5.04 18.68
N TYR A 97 -1.97 -5.35 17.93
CA TYR A 97 -3.26 -4.63 17.86
C TYR A 97 -3.16 -3.20 17.37
N GLY A 98 -4.29 -2.67 16.91
CA GLY A 98 -4.41 -1.31 16.46
C GLY A 98 -5.38 -1.20 15.31
N PHE A 99 -5.35 -0.04 14.68
CA PHE A 99 -6.04 0.20 13.43
C PHE A 99 -4.99 0.35 12.33
N PHE A 100 -5.18 -0.39 11.24
CA PHE A 100 -4.27 -0.43 10.11
C PHE A 100 -5.06 -0.06 8.87
N GLU A 101 -4.57 0.91 8.11
CA GLU A 101 -5.21 1.39 6.90
C GLU A 101 -4.19 1.60 5.79
N VAL A 102 -4.69 1.50 4.56
CA VAL A 102 -3.96 1.88 3.36
C VAL A 102 -4.91 2.64 2.44
N ARG A 103 -4.41 3.70 1.82
CA ARG A 103 -5.10 4.35 0.70
C ARG A 103 -4.38 3.98 -0.59
N CYS A 104 -5.02 3.17 -1.42
CA CYS A 104 -4.42 2.70 -2.67
C CYS A 104 -5.39 2.85 -3.84
N LYS A 105 -4.82 2.87 -5.06
CA LYS A 105 -5.54 2.71 -6.32
C LYS A 105 -4.99 1.46 -6.99
N VAL A 106 -5.85 0.47 -7.23
CA VAL A 106 -5.45 -0.78 -7.87
C VAL A 106 -5.72 -0.70 -9.38
N PRO A 107 -4.74 -1.04 -10.24
CA PRO A 107 -4.97 -1.11 -11.67
C PRO A 107 -5.80 -2.34 -12.04
N GLN A 108 -6.68 -2.20 -13.03
CA GLN A 108 -7.34 -3.34 -13.64
C GLN A 108 -6.37 -4.09 -14.55
N MET A 109 -6.07 -5.33 -14.21
CA MET A 109 -5.07 -6.15 -14.89
C MET A 109 -5.45 -7.62 -14.79
N LYS A 110 -5.65 -8.29 -15.92
CA LYS A 110 -5.93 -9.73 -15.93
C LYS A 110 -4.78 -10.49 -15.25
N GLY A 111 -5.11 -11.33 -14.27
CA GLY A 111 -4.14 -12.09 -13.47
C GLY A 111 -3.46 -11.26 -12.37
N GLY A 112 -3.81 -9.98 -12.23
CA GLY A 112 -3.31 -9.13 -11.15
C GLY A 112 -3.92 -9.56 -9.80
N TRP A 113 -3.07 -9.59 -8.78
CA TRP A 113 -3.46 -9.81 -7.39
C TRP A 113 -2.74 -8.79 -6.51
N ALA A 114 -3.45 -7.73 -6.14
CA ALA A 114 -2.94 -6.70 -5.23
C ALA A 114 -3.36 -7.03 -3.80
N ALA A 115 -2.49 -6.80 -2.83
CA ALA A 115 -2.78 -7.09 -1.42
C ALA A 115 -2.14 -6.05 -0.48
N PHE A 116 -2.83 -5.81 0.63
CA PHE A 116 -2.29 -5.17 1.83
C PHE A 116 -2.65 -6.05 3.03
N TRP A 117 -1.62 -6.61 3.66
CA TRP A 117 -1.78 -7.71 4.60
C TRP A 117 -0.71 -7.67 5.68
N MET A 118 -0.94 -8.43 6.73
CA MET A 118 -0.06 -8.55 7.89
C MET A 118 0.22 -10.02 8.19
N MET A 119 1.44 -10.31 8.65
CA MET A 119 1.83 -11.64 9.11
C MET A 119 2.83 -11.54 10.26
N PRO A 120 2.72 -12.42 11.28
CA PRO A 120 3.70 -12.51 12.36
C PRO A 120 5.09 -12.91 11.85
N TYR A 121 6.12 -12.60 12.64
CA TYR A 121 7.46 -13.12 12.38
C TYR A 121 7.59 -14.57 12.84
N GLY A 122 8.19 -15.41 12.00
CA GLY A 122 8.59 -16.77 12.38
C GLY A 122 7.44 -17.76 12.54
N ASN A 123 6.27 -17.50 11.94
CA ASN A 123 5.19 -18.47 11.89
C ASN A 123 5.60 -19.75 11.16
N LYS A 124 5.08 -20.88 11.64
CA LYS A 124 5.22 -22.20 11.06
C LYS A 124 3.85 -22.65 10.55
N PRO A 125 3.67 -22.79 9.23
CA PRO A 125 2.44 -23.34 8.68
C PRO A 125 2.06 -24.66 9.36
N GLY A 126 0.81 -24.76 9.85
CA GLY A 126 0.28 -26.00 10.44
C GLY A 126 0.10 -26.00 11.97
N ASN A 127 0.53 -24.96 12.70
CA ASN A 127 0.29 -24.88 14.16
C ASN A 127 -1.09 -24.30 14.52
N ALA A 128 -2.11 -24.55 13.71
CA ALA A 128 -3.49 -24.06 13.89
C ALA A 128 -3.64 -22.54 14.15
N GLY A 129 -2.66 -21.72 13.72
CA GLY A 129 -2.63 -20.27 13.98
C GLY A 129 -2.16 -19.87 15.39
N ASN A 130 -1.71 -20.81 16.22
CA ASN A 130 -1.25 -20.54 17.59
C ASN A 130 0.07 -19.76 17.66
N ASP A 131 0.88 -19.79 16.61
CA ASP A 131 2.07 -18.97 16.42
C ASP A 131 1.81 -17.70 15.60
N GLY A 132 0.52 -17.34 15.51
CA GLY A 132 0.00 -16.19 14.78
C GLY A 132 -0.60 -16.58 13.42
N THR A 133 -1.48 -15.71 12.92
CA THR A 133 -2.18 -15.91 11.66
C THR A 133 -1.93 -14.73 10.73
N GLU A 134 -2.05 -15.00 9.44
CA GLU A 134 -2.12 -13.98 8.40
C GLU A 134 -3.43 -13.18 8.55
N ILE A 135 -3.37 -11.87 8.31
CA ILE A 135 -4.53 -10.99 8.24
C ILE A 135 -4.45 -10.20 6.95
N ASP A 136 -5.32 -10.53 6.01
CA ASP A 136 -5.50 -9.79 4.76
C ASP A 136 -6.48 -8.64 4.99
N ILE A 137 -5.96 -7.42 5.05
CA ILE A 137 -6.79 -6.22 5.20
C ILE A 137 -7.49 -5.91 3.88
N PHE A 138 -6.80 -6.16 2.77
CA PHE A 138 -7.33 -5.98 1.43
C PHE A 138 -6.65 -6.94 0.46
N GLU A 139 -7.47 -7.53 -0.42
CA GLU A 139 -7.04 -8.23 -1.62
C GLU A 139 -7.93 -7.84 -2.80
N SER A 140 -7.34 -7.65 -3.98
CA SER A 140 -8.06 -7.42 -5.23
C SER A 140 -7.51 -8.31 -6.33
N ILE A 141 -8.42 -9.06 -6.94
CA ILE A 141 -8.15 -9.92 -8.08
C ILE A 141 -8.67 -9.21 -9.34
N ASN A 142 -7.77 -8.96 -10.28
CA ASN A 142 -8.02 -8.24 -11.53
C ASN A 142 -8.34 -6.73 -11.43
N GLY A 143 -8.25 -6.12 -10.24
CA GLY A 143 -8.54 -4.69 -10.01
C GLY A 143 -9.94 -4.46 -9.48
#